data_AF-A0A935S3M8-F1
#
_entry.id   AF-A0A935S3M8-F1
#
_cell.length_a   1.000
_cell.length_b   1.000
_cell.length_c   1.000
_cell.angle_alpha   90.00
_cell.angle_beta   90.00
_cell.angle_gamma   90.00
#
_symmetry.space_group_name_H-M   'P 1'
#
loop_
_entity.id
_entity.type
_entity.pdbx_description
1 polymer ?
#
loop_
_entity_poly.entity_id
_entity_poly.type
_entity_poly.pdbx_seq_one_letter_code
_entity_poly.pdbx_strand_id
1 'polypeptide(L)'
;MQSGEDQNCHEGYDELLNLAHELLEKGKSIEFIEKELKTQQHSNDLFLLVIKKVKLELHKKDLKEGRVYILVGCVFMIVGFVLTCIKFYANESINLVMYGFTTFGIMILFYGLFKIFN
;
A
#
# COMPACT_ATOMS: atom_id res chain seq x y z
N MET A 1 41.54 -8.44 -14.34
CA MET A 1 41.04 -7.05 -14.50
C MET A 1 39.50 -7.04 -14.52
N GLN A 2 38.85 -7.73 -13.57
CA GLN A 2 37.39 -7.94 -13.59
C GLN A 2 36.68 -7.22 -12.42
N SER A 3 37.45 -6.61 -11.51
CA SER A 3 36.93 -5.99 -10.29
C SER A 3 36.41 -4.56 -10.46
N GLY A 4 36.54 -3.97 -11.66
CA GLY A 4 36.12 -2.59 -11.94
C GLY A 4 34.72 -2.47 -12.57
N GLU A 5 34.24 -3.48 -13.29
CA GLU A 5 32.92 -3.46 -13.93
C GLU A 5 31.78 -3.75 -12.93
N ASP A 6 32.00 -4.67 -11.97
CA ASP A 6 31.01 -4.99 -10.93
C ASP A 6 30.74 -3.82 -9.98
N GLN A 7 31.76 -2.98 -9.73
CA GLN A 7 31.66 -1.85 -8.81
C GLN A 7 30.90 -0.66 -9.44
N ASN A 8 31.11 -0.42 -10.74
CA ASN A 8 30.40 0.61 -11.50
C ASN A 8 28.92 0.24 -11.73
N CYS A 9 28.63 -1.06 -11.90
CA CYS A 9 27.28 -1.60 -11.99
C CYS A 9 26.47 -1.38 -10.68
N HIS A 10 27.14 -1.47 -9.52
CA HIS A 10 26.53 -1.22 -8.21
C HIS A 10 26.27 0.26 -7.94
N GLU A 11 27.20 1.16 -8.24
CA GLU A 11 26.99 2.61 -8.07
C GLU A 11 25.86 3.13 -8.96
N GLY A 12 25.83 2.73 -10.24
CA GLY A 12 24.75 3.12 -11.14
C GLY A 12 23.38 2.57 -10.72
N TYR A 13 23.36 1.40 -10.09
CA TYR A 13 22.13 0.80 -9.56
C TYR A 13 21.58 1.59 -8.36
N ASP A 14 22.44 1.93 -7.39
CA ASP A 14 22.01 2.64 -6.18
C ASP A 14 21.57 4.07 -6.49
N GLU A 15 22.23 4.74 -7.45
CA GLU A 15 21.84 6.07 -7.91
C GLU A 15 20.48 6.07 -8.63
N LEU A 16 20.21 5.07 -9.49
CA LEU A 16 18.90 4.86 -10.10
C LEU A 16 17.82 4.56 -9.06
N LEU A 17 18.15 3.79 -8.02
CA LEU A 17 17.20 3.40 -6.97
C LEU A 17 16.81 4.61 -6.12
N ASN A 18 17.77 5.46 -5.76
CA ASN A 18 17.50 6.72 -5.07
C ASN A 18 16.63 7.67 -5.90
N LEU A 19 16.92 7.81 -7.20
CA LEU A 19 16.13 8.65 -8.11
C LEU A 19 14.69 8.12 -8.26
N ALA A 20 14.53 6.80 -8.36
CA ALA A 20 13.22 6.16 -8.39
C ALA A 20 12.45 6.37 -7.08
N HIS A 21 13.11 6.29 -5.91
CA HIS A 21 12.50 6.61 -4.62
C HIS A 21 12.09 8.08 -4.52
N GLU A 22 12.91 9.02 -4.95
CA GLU A 22 12.60 10.46 -4.92
C GLU A 22 11.39 10.80 -5.81
N LEU A 23 11.31 10.19 -7.01
CA LEU A 23 10.15 10.37 -7.90
C LEU A 23 8.86 9.78 -7.32
N LEU A 24 8.99 8.73 -6.52
CA LEU A 24 7.88 8.03 -5.86
C LEU A 24 7.41 8.80 -4.63
N GLU A 25 8.31 9.40 -3.85
CA GLU A 25 7.98 10.34 -2.78
C GLU A 25 7.29 11.60 -3.30
N LYS A 26 7.59 12.03 -4.53
CA LYS A 26 6.87 13.11 -5.22
C LYS A 26 5.47 12.71 -5.70
N GLY A 27 5.03 11.47 -5.47
CA GLY A 27 3.69 10.99 -5.80
C GLY A 27 3.44 10.84 -7.31
N LYS A 28 4.49 10.75 -8.13
CA LYS A 28 4.33 10.57 -9.57
C LYS A 28 3.99 9.11 -9.91
N SER A 29 3.11 8.93 -10.89
CA SER A 29 2.73 7.61 -11.43
C SER A 29 3.96 6.83 -11.90
N ILE A 30 3.93 5.50 -11.72
CA ILE A 30 4.98 4.57 -12.17
C ILE A 30 5.28 4.78 -13.66
N GLU A 31 4.29 5.10 -14.48
CA GLU A 31 4.48 5.37 -15.91
C GLU A 31 5.37 6.60 -16.16
N PHE A 32 5.31 7.58 -15.27
CA PHE A 32 6.17 8.77 -15.34
C PHE A 32 7.60 8.43 -14.88
N ILE A 33 7.73 7.60 -13.85
CA ILE A 33 9.02 7.09 -13.35
C ILE A 33 9.72 6.27 -14.44
N GLU A 34 8.98 5.38 -15.10
CA GLU A 34 9.46 4.60 -16.25
C GLU A 34 9.93 5.51 -17.39
N LYS A 35 9.19 6.58 -17.70
CA LYS A 35 9.52 7.49 -18.79
C LYS A 35 10.75 8.35 -18.49
N GLU A 36 10.90 8.83 -17.25
CA GLU A 36 12.04 9.64 -16.82
C GLU A 36 13.33 8.81 -16.78
N LEU A 37 13.27 7.61 -16.19
CA LEU A 37 14.40 6.70 -16.07
C LEU A 37 14.84 6.14 -17.44
N LYS A 38 13.89 5.92 -18.37
CA LYS A 38 14.19 5.48 -19.75
C LYS A 38 14.84 6.58 -20.60
N THR A 39 14.67 7.85 -20.20
CA THR A 39 15.31 8.99 -20.86
C THR A 39 16.74 9.21 -20.37
N GLN A 40 17.06 8.80 -19.13
CA GLN A 40 18.39 8.97 -18.55
C GLN A 40 19.36 7.79 -18.77
N GLN A 41 18.89 6.57 -19.06
CA GLN A 41 19.79 5.42 -19.21
C GLN A 41 19.49 4.48 -20.41
N HIS A 42 20.55 4.08 -21.11
CA HIS A 42 20.53 3.20 -22.28
C HIS A 42 20.66 1.69 -21.93
N SER A 43 21.01 1.35 -20.70
CA SER A 43 21.24 -0.04 -20.26
C SER A 43 19.92 -0.66 -19.77
N ASN A 44 19.25 -1.39 -20.67
CA ASN A 44 17.90 -1.93 -20.45
C ASN A 44 17.79 -2.87 -19.23
N ASP A 45 18.84 -3.62 -18.87
CA ASP A 45 18.76 -4.65 -17.83
C ASP A 45 18.69 -4.09 -16.41
N LEU A 46 19.52 -3.08 -16.08
CA LEU A 46 19.53 -2.46 -14.75
C LEU A 46 18.24 -1.67 -14.49
N PHE A 47 17.76 -0.95 -15.50
CA PHE A 47 16.49 -0.23 -15.48
C PHE A 47 15.31 -1.15 -15.12
N LEU A 48 15.21 -2.29 -15.80
CA LEU A 48 14.09 -3.24 -15.61
C LEU A 48 14.11 -3.82 -14.19
N LEU A 49 15.31 -4.06 -13.64
CA LEU A 49 15.49 -4.58 -12.29
C LEU A 49 15.08 -3.55 -11.22
N VAL A 50 15.46 -2.28 -11.39
CA VAL A 50 15.08 -1.19 -10.48
C VAL A 50 13.57 -0.96 -10.49
N ILE A 51 12.93 -0.85 -11.66
CA ILE A 51 11.47 -0.66 -11.75
C ILE A 51 10.70 -1.83 -11.15
N LYS A 52 11.13 -3.05 -11.42
CA LYS A 52 10.47 -4.24 -10.86
C LYS A 52 10.52 -4.23 -9.33
N LYS A 53 11.65 -3.81 -8.74
CA LYS A 53 11.83 -3.68 -7.30
C LYS A 53 10.94 -2.58 -6.72
N VAL A 54 10.94 -1.41 -7.35
CA VAL A 54 10.15 -0.24 -6.94
C VAL A 54 8.65 -0.50 -7.00
N LYS A 55 8.17 -1.13 -8.09
CA LYS A 55 6.76 -1.53 -8.25
C LYS A 55 6.32 -2.54 -7.18
N LEU A 56 7.23 -3.45 -6.81
CA LEU A 56 6.98 -4.45 -5.78
C LEU A 56 6.99 -3.81 -4.37
N GLU A 57 7.83 -2.81 -4.12
CA GLU A 57 7.83 -2.04 -2.88
C GLU A 57 6.56 -1.19 -2.71
N LEU A 58 6.12 -0.51 -3.78
CA LEU A 58 4.84 0.21 -3.82
C LEU A 58 3.68 -0.71 -3.48
N HIS A 59 3.58 -1.82 -4.21
CA HIS A 59 2.51 -2.79 -3.97
C HIS A 59 2.56 -3.33 -2.53
N LYS A 60 3.75 -3.60 -1.98
CA LYS A 60 3.90 -3.98 -0.56
C LYS A 60 3.47 -2.87 0.40
N LYS A 61 3.68 -1.60 0.06
CA LYS A 61 3.24 -0.43 0.86
C LYS A 61 1.71 -0.33 0.84
N ASP A 62 1.09 -0.42 -0.32
CA ASP A 62 -0.37 -0.38 -0.47
C ASP A 62 -1.04 -1.53 0.28
N LEU A 63 -0.48 -2.74 0.18
CA LEU A 63 -0.93 -3.90 0.95
C LEU A 63 -0.77 -3.70 2.46
N LYS A 64 0.30 -3.03 2.92
CA LYS A 64 0.49 -2.72 4.35
C LYS A 64 -0.58 -1.74 4.83
N GLU A 65 -0.83 -0.67 4.08
CA GLU A 65 -1.83 0.32 4.46
C GLU A 65 -3.24 -0.27 4.43
N GLY A 66 -3.61 -0.97 3.34
CA GLY A 66 -4.90 -1.63 3.23
C GLY A 66 -5.16 -2.66 4.33
N ARG A 67 -4.13 -3.42 4.75
CA ARG A 67 -4.21 -4.33 5.90
C ARG A 67 -4.51 -3.61 7.21
N VAL A 68 -3.98 -2.40 7.41
CA VAL A 68 -4.30 -1.59 8.61
C VAL A 68 -5.78 -1.20 8.60
N TYR A 69 -6.33 -0.76 7.46
CA TYR A 69 -7.76 -0.45 7.34
C TYR A 69 -8.65 -1.67 7.60
N ILE A 70 -8.28 -2.85 7.09
CA ILE A 70 -9.00 -4.10 7.38
C ILE A 70 -8.97 -4.41 8.89
N LEU A 71 -7.80 -4.28 9.52
CA LEU A 71 -7.64 -4.55 10.95
C LEU A 71 -8.49 -3.59 11.80
N VAL A 72 -8.51 -2.31 11.44
CA VAL A 72 -9.39 -1.30 12.07
C VAL A 72 -10.87 -1.67 11.88
N GLY A 73 -11.28 -2.06 10.67
CA GLY A 73 -12.65 -2.50 10.40
C GLY A 73 -13.07 -3.73 11.22
N CYS A 74 -12.19 -4.71 11.37
CA CYS A 74 -12.41 -5.89 12.22
C CYS A 74 -12.58 -5.51 13.70
N VAL A 75 -11.74 -4.62 14.23
CA VAL A 75 -11.88 -4.12 15.61
C VAL A 75 -13.23 -3.40 15.78
N PHE A 76 -13.62 -2.59 14.81
CA PHE A 76 -14.90 -1.88 14.83
C PHE A 76 -16.11 -2.82 14.83
N MET A 77 -16.05 -3.93 14.07
CA MET A 77 -17.05 -5.00 14.09
C MET A 77 -17.16 -5.65 15.47
N ILE A 78 -16.03 -5.97 16.10
CA ILE A 78 -16.01 -6.57 17.45
C ILE A 78 -16.60 -5.60 18.48
N VAL A 79 -16.22 -4.32 18.43
CA VAL A 79 -16.78 -3.28 19.32
C VAL A 79 -18.28 -3.13 19.10
N GLY A 80 -18.74 -3.09 17.84
CA GLY A 80 -20.16 -3.05 17.50
C GLY A 80 -20.93 -4.25 18.05
N PHE A 81 -20.33 -5.44 18.01
CA PHE A 81 -20.90 -6.65 18.59
C PHE A 81 -21.03 -6.56 20.12
N VAL A 82 -19.98 -6.12 20.82
CA VAL A 82 -20.00 -5.94 22.28
C VAL A 82 -21.05 -4.90 22.70
N LEU A 83 -21.13 -3.76 21.99
CA LEU A 83 -22.15 -2.74 22.24
C LEU A 83 -23.57 -3.28 22.02
N THR A 84 -23.74 -4.12 21.00
CA THR A 84 -25.02 -4.81 20.72
C THR A 84 -25.41 -5.71 21.89
N CYS A 85 -24.49 -6.49 22.44
CA CYS A 85 -24.74 -7.32 23.63
C CYS A 85 -25.13 -6.50 24.86
N ILE A 86 -24.44 -5.38 25.11
CA ILE A 86 -24.75 -4.47 26.24
C ILE A 86 -26.14 -3.87 26.08
N LYS A 87 -26.46 -3.35 24.88
CA LYS A 87 -27.77 -2.75 24.60
C LYS A 87 -28.91 -3.77 24.65
N PHE A 88 -28.64 -5.01 24.22
CA PHE A 88 -29.58 -6.13 24.35
C PHE A 88 -29.89 -6.42 25.81
N TYR A 89 -28.87 -6.44 26.69
CA TYR A 89 -29.06 -6.62 28.13
C TYR A 89 -29.79 -5.43 28.79
N ALA A 90 -29.58 -4.21 28.28
CA ALA A 90 -30.24 -3.00 28.76
C ALA A 90 -31.70 -2.85 28.27
N ASN A 91 -32.21 -3.78 27.45
CA ASN A 91 -33.56 -3.74 26.88
C ASN A 91 -33.86 -2.45 26.08
N GLU A 92 -32.81 -1.80 25.57
CA GLU A 92 -32.91 -0.61 24.74
C GLU A 92 -33.01 -0.97 23.25
N SER A 93 -33.36 0.00 22.42
CA SER A 93 -33.46 -0.16 20.97
C SER A 93 -32.10 -0.48 20.33
N ILE A 94 -31.89 -1.76 20.01
CA ILE A 94 -30.66 -2.32 19.42
C ILE A 94 -30.46 -1.89 17.95
N ASN A 95 -31.54 -1.49 17.26
CA ASN A 95 -31.54 -1.22 15.82
C ASN A 95 -30.45 -0.21 15.40
N LEU A 96 -30.21 0.83 16.19
CA LEU A 96 -29.24 1.86 15.82
C LEU A 96 -27.80 1.33 15.85
N VAL A 97 -27.46 0.50 16.84
CA VAL A 97 -26.13 -0.13 16.93
C VAL A 97 -26.01 -1.23 15.88
N MET A 98 -27.01 -2.10 15.77
CA MET A 98 -26.95 -3.24 14.87
C MET A 98 -26.91 -2.83 13.39
N TYR A 99 -27.70 -1.84 12.96
CA TYR A 99 -27.66 -1.40 11.57
C TYR A 99 -26.57 -0.35 11.33
N GLY A 100 -26.36 0.60 12.27
CA GLY A 100 -25.40 1.69 12.11
C GLY A 100 -23.93 1.24 12.22
N PHE A 101 -23.55 0.54 13.28
CA PHE A 101 -22.17 0.07 13.43
C PHE A 101 -21.80 -0.97 12.39
N THR A 102 -22.75 -1.83 11.99
CA THR A 102 -22.51 -2.85 10.96
C THR A 102 -22.32 -2.22 9.58
N THR A 103 -23.17 -1.27 9.18
CA THR A 103 -22.97 -0.57 7.89
C THR A 103 -21.68 0.24 7.88
N PHE A 104 -21.34 0.91 8.99
CA PHE A 104 -20.08 1.65 9.09
C PHE A 104 -18.85 0.73 9.07
N GLY A 105 -18.89 -0.39 9.80
CA GLY A 105 -17.84 -1.41 9.79
C GLY A 105 -17.64 -2.03 8.41
N ILE A 106 -18.73 -2.34 7.71
CA ILE A 106 -18.69 -2.86 6.32
C ILE A 106 -18.08 -1.81 5.38
N MET A 107 -18.44 -0.53 5.50
CA MET A 107 -17.85 0.54 4.69
C MET A 107 -16.34 0.65 4.87
N ILE A 108 -15.85 0.57 6.11
CA ILE A 108 -14.40 0.59 6.40
C ILE A 108 -13.71 -0.64 5.80
N LEU A 109 -14.30 -1.83 5.92
CA LEU A 109 -13.76 -3.05 5.32
C LEU A 109 -13.70 -2.95 3.80
N PHE A 110 -14.75 -2.45 3.15
CA PHE A 110 -14.77 -2.22 1.70
C PHE A 110 -13.71 -1.22 1.27
N TYR A 111 -13.52 -0.13 2.01
CA TYR A 111 -12.46 0.84 1.74
C TYR A 111 -11.06 0.21 1.88
N GLY A 112 -10.85 -0.60 2.92
CA GLY A 112 -9.60 -1.35 3.12
C GLY A 112 -9.33 -2.35 2.00
N LEU A 113 -10.36 -3.09 1.53
CA LEU A 113 -10.24 -3.98 0.39
C LEU A 113 -9.97 -3.23 -0.91
N PHE A 114 -10.68 -2.12 -1.16
CA PHE A 114 -10.48 -1.32 -2.36
C PHE A 114 -9.02 -0.84 -2.45
N LYS A 115 -8.44 -0.38 -1.34
CA LYS A 115 -7.04 0.04 -1.27
C LYS A 115 -6.01 -1.08 -1.46
N ILE A 116 -6.41 -2.34 -1.22
CA ILE A 116 -5.55 -3.51 -1.48
C ILE A 116 -5.59 -3.92 -2.96
N PHE A 117 -6.77 -3.82 -3.57
CA PHE A 117 -7.02 -4.32 -4.92
C PHE A 117 -6.81 -3.27 -6.03
N ASN A 118 -6.88 -1.97 -5.70
CA ASN A 118 -6.67 -0.86 -6.62
C ASN A 118 -5.38 -0.11 -6.28
#